data_AF-A0A2U2RPP7-F1
#
_entry.id   AF-A0A2U2RPP7-F1
#
_cell.length_a   1.000
_cell.length_b   1.000
_cell.length_c   1.000
_cell.angle_alpha   90.00
_cell.angle_beta   90.00
_cell.angle_gamma   90.00
#
_symmetry.space_group_name_H-M   'P 1'
#
loop_
_entity.id
_entity.type
_entity.pdbx_description
1 polymer ?
#
loop_
_entity_poly.entity_id
_entity_poly.type
_entity_poly.pdbx_seq_one_letter_code
_entity_poly.pdbx_strand_id
1 'polypeptide(L)'
;MSIPIPAEDPRHVPNRAVVDTSAITHNTRVIADSLREHTALMAVVKGDGYGHGMLNAARAAIEGGATWLGVAHPASALALSRAGIEVPIFSWLYEPHTAAEILPAVVAEGVEISVGSLAMLKLVADAARQADRRARVHVKIDTGMGRNGALPGKVPAIGSAAREDEFIRLSGAWTHLSAADDPEDPITDQQVEQFDAACAALEEEAGPVPLQHIANTAATLSRRDLHRDIVRPGIGLYGYPPVATDLDLRPALTVTSRLAMIKDVPAGQTVGYGHIHTTPAPTKLGLVPIGYADGLPRAASEGVSVLVRTSEGDHRAPQVGRISMDQIVVDLGSDSVARTGDEVILLGSEQYLAPAPATQQRAEPAPSPEPEEAPEAATEDEGSAAVAATAPEDAPETATTAASEAPAAEGPSNDSEPPGPDALPLPDLTAPEDAAEDTIGSGDAERSGGAEGPGTAWELPEGHPGVPTAEDWARAAGTISYEVLTSVTNRVPREVR
;
A
#
# COMPACT_ATOMS: atom_id res chain seq x y z
N MET A 1 -5.08 24.58 -11.05
CA MET A 1 -5.21 23.16 -11.43
C MET A 1 -3.81 22.66 -11.73
N SER A 2 -3.37 21.57 -11.11
CA SER A 2 -2.24 20.81 -11.64
C SER A 2 -2.71 20.05 -12.89
N ILE A 3 -1.86 19.98 -13.91
CA ILE A 3 -1.99 18.91 -14.90
C ILE A 3 -1.56 17.64 -14.15
N PRO A 4 -2.40 16.59 -14.04
CA PRO A 4 -1.93 15.33 -13.49
C PRO A 4 -0.73 14.87 -14.31
N ILE A 5 0.29 14.28 -13.68
CA ILE A 5 1.27 13.48 -14.44
C ILE A 5 0.43 12.54 -15.31
N PRO A 6 0.58 12.54 -16.65
CA PRO A 6 -0.18 11.64 -17.50
C PRO A 6 0.01 10.25 -16.91
N ALA A 7 -1.09 9.57 -16.58
CA ALA A 7 -1.00 8.18 -16.16
C ALA A 7 -0.38 7.44 -17.35
N GLU A 8 0.91 7.16 -17.25
CA GLU A 8 1.67 6.64 -18.37
C GLU A 8 1.01 5.32 -18.73
N ASP A 9 0.47 5.26 -19.95
CA ASP A 9 -0.27 4.09 -20.43
C ASP A 9 0.58 2.85 -20.10
N PRO A 10 0.07 1.88 -19.32
CA PRO A 10 0.89 0.79 -18.81
C PRO A 10 1.66 0.07 -19.91
N ARG A 11 1.16 0.07 -21.15
CA ARG A 11 1.81 -0.51 -22.34
C ARG A 11 3.10 0.20 -22.76
N HIS A 12 3.32 1.44 -22.32
CA HIS A 12 4.46 2.28 -22.67
C HIS A 12 5.51 2.42 -21.57
N VAL A 13 5.28 1.86 -20.37
CA VAL A 13 6.25 1.84 -19.27
C VAL A 13 6.75 0.41 -18.98
N PRO A 14 8.05 0.22 -18.67
CA PRO A 14 8.62 -1.10 -18.39
C PRO A 14 8.33 -1.59 -16.95
N ASN A 15 7.98 -0.69 -16.03
CA ASN A 15 7.83 -1.00 -14.61
C ASN A 15 6.48 -1.69 -14.32
N ARG A 16 6.46 -2.69 -13.44
CA ARG A 16 5.25 -3.40 -13.01
C ARG A 16 5.28 -3.71 -11.53
N ALA A 17 4.11 -3.70 -10.91
CA ALA A 17 3.83 -4.27 -9.60
C ALA A 17 2.83 -5.42 -9.82
N VAL A 18 3.37 -6.62 -10.05
CA VAL A 18 2.57 -7.83 -10.29
C VAL A 18 2.05 -8.35 -8.95
N VAL A 19 0.74 -8.48 -8.83
CA VAL A 19 0.03 -8.89 -7.61
C VAL A 19 -0.58 -10.25 -7.84
N ASP A 20 -0.07 -11.26 -7.15
CA ASP A 20 -0.64 -12.61 -7.13
C ASP A 20 -1.83 -12.63 -6.14
N THR A 21 -3.04 -12.63 -6.69
CA THR A 21 -4.25 -12.68 -5.85
C THR A 21 -4.47 -14.05 -5.23
N SER A 22 -3.99 -15.12 -5.87
CA SER A 22 -4.08 -16.48 -5.34
C SER A 22 -3.22 -16.67 -4.08
N ALA A 23 -2.08 -15.97 -4.00
CA ALA A 23 -1.26 -15.90 -2.79
C ALA A 23 -2.00 -15.24 -1.62
N ILE A 24 -2.71 -14.13 -1.85
CA ILE A 24 -3.52 -13.47 -0.80
C ILE A 24 -4.67 -14.37 -0.33
N THR A 25 -5.36 -15.04 -1.26
CA THR A 25 -6.41 -16.03 -0.96
C THR A 25 -5.86 -17.20 -0.13
N HIS A 26 -4.69 -17.74 -0.52
CA HIS A 26 -4.02 -18.83 0.20
C HIS A 26 -3.58 -18.42 1.61
N ASN A 27 -2.88 -17.27 1.74
CA ASN A 27 -2.40 -16.74 3.02
C ASN A 27 -3.56 -16.51 3.99
N THR A 28 -4.65 -15.93 3.50
CA THR A 28 -5.84 -15.68 4.31
C THR A 28 -6.48 -17.00 4.78
N ARG A 29 -6.50 -18.03 3.92
CA ARG A 29 -7.03 -19.35 4.26
C ARG A 29 -6.21 -20.07 5.31
N VAL A 30 -4.88 -20.17 5.15
CA VAL A 30 -4.02 -20.84 6.16
C VAL A 30 -4.03 -20.10 7.50
N ILE A 31 -4.19 -18.77 7.50
CA ILE A 31 -4.39 -18.01 8.74
C ILE A 31 -5.78 -18.30 9.33
N ALA A 32 -6.86 -18.28 8.54
CA ALA A 32 -8.22 -18.58 8.98
C ALA A 32 -8.34 -20.00 9.59
N ASP A 33 -7.73 -21.00 8.95
CA ASP A 33 -7.74 -22.40 9.40
C ASP A 33 -6.95 -22.62 10.72
N SER A 34 -6.05 -21.71 11.09
CA SER A 34 -5.30 -21.78 12.36
C SER A 34 -5.99 -21.10 13.56
N LEU A 35 -7.10 -20.38 13.32
CA LEU A 35 -7.80 -19.62 14.35
C LEU A 35 -8.49 -20.52 15.39
N ARG A 36 -9.10 -19.88 16.41
CA ARG A 36 -9.98 -20.60 17.35
C ARG A 36 -11.36 -20.72 16.71
N GLU A 37 -12.10 -21.74 17.13
CA GLU A 37 -13.50 -21.89 16.76
C GLU A 37 -14.27 -20.61 17.11
N HIS A 38 -15.11 -20.14 16.19
CA HIS A 38 -15.88 -18.90 16.25
C HIS A 38 -15.10 -17.56 16.21
N THR A 39 -13.76 -17.55 16.11
CA THR A 39 -13.02 -16.29 15.85
C THR A 39 -13.18 -15.86 14.39
N ALA A 40 -13.59 -14.62 14.15
CA ALA A 40 -13.66 -13.99 12.83
C ALA A 40 -12.30 -13.43 12.38
N LEU A 41 -12.06 -13.42 11.06
CA LEU A 41 -10.86 -12.81 10.46
C LEU A 41 -11.24 -11.47 9.80
N MET A 42 -10.68 -10.38 10.33
CA MET A 42 -10.74 -9.05 9.72
C MET A 42 -9.49 -8.79 8.88
N ALA A 43 -9.63 -8.88 7.57
CA ALA A 43 -8.52 -8.63 6.66
C ALA A 43 -8.20 -7.14 6.57
N VAL A 44 -7.00 -6.75 6.99
CA VAL A 44 -6.59 -5.34 7.00
C VAL A 44 -6.04 -4.95 5.63
N VAL A 45 -6.84 -4.20 4.86
CA VAL A 45 -6.57 -3.76 3.48
C VAL A 45 -6.28 -2.25 3.37
N LYS A 46 -5.91 -1.61 4.48
CA LYS A 46 -5.43 -0.22 4.52
C LYS A 46 -4.19 -0.01 3.61
N GLY A 47 -3.90 1.24 3.26
CA GLY A 47 -2.68 1.58 2.50
C GLY A 47 -2.69 0.95 1.11
N ASP A 48 -3.82 1.07 0.41
CA ASP A 48 -4.09 0.41 -0.87
C ASP A 48 -3.83 -1.11 -0.87
N GLY A 49 -4.36 -1.84 0.12
CA GLY A 49 -4.05 -3.27 0.28
C GLY A 49 -2.56 -3.52 0.52
N TYR A 50 -1.92 -2.75 1.41
CA TYR A 50 -0.47 -2.75 1.60
C TYR A 50 0.31 -2.60 0.27
N GLY A 51 -0.16 -1.72 -0.63
CA GLY A 51 0.39 -1.47 -1.97
C GLY A 51 -0.11 -2.40 -3.09
N HIS A 52 -0.81 -3.50 -2.77
CA HIS A 52 -1.24 -4.54 -3.70
C HIS A 52 -2.56 -4.23 -4.44
N GLY A 53 -3.19 -3.06 -4.20
CA GLY A 53 -4.49 -2.69 -4.74
C GLY A 53 -5.64 -3.13 -3.83
N MET A 54 -6.26 -2.16 -3.16
CA MET A 54 -7.22 -2.37 -2.06
C MET A 54 -8.38 -3.30 -2.41
N LEU A 55 -9.00 -3.12 -3.58
CA LEU A 55 -10.19 -3.89 -3.98
C LEU A 55 -9.84 -5.35 -4.33
N ASN A 56 -8.68 -5.58 -4.94
CA ASN A 56 -8.25 -6.92 -5.33
C ASN A 56 -7.81 -7.71 -4.09
N ALA A 57 -7.02 -7.09 -3.21
CA ALA A 57 -6.66 -7.65 -1.92
C ALA A 57 -7.90 -7.97 -1.05
N ALA A 58 -8.90 -7.07 -1.02
CA ALA A 58 -10.15 -7.30 -0.30
C ALA A 58 -10.92 -8.52 -0.82
N ARG A 59 -11.08 -8.66 -2.15
CA ARG A 59 -11.78 -9.79 -2.76
C ARG A 59 -11.05 -11.11 -2.54
N ALA A 60 -9.73 -11.14 -2.75
CA ALA A 60 -8.90 -12.31 -2.51
C ALA A 60 -8.94 -12.76 -1.04
N ALA A 61 -8.87 -11.81 -0.09
CA ALA A 61 -8.99 -12.14 1.32
C ALA A 61 -10.37 -12.72 1.69
N ILE A 62 -11.47 -12.19 1.14
CA ILE A 62 -12.82 -12.74 1.35
C ILE A 62 -12.92 -14.16 0.78
N GLU A 63 -12.38 -14.43 -0.41
CA GLU A 63 -12.30 -15.79 -0.99
C GLU A 63 -11.44 -16.74 -0.14
N GLY A 64 -10.43 -16.19 0.54
CA GLY A 64 -9.61 -16.90 1.51
C GLY A 64 -10.27 -17.11 2.89
N GLY A 65 -11.49 -16.60 3.11
CA GLY A 65 -12.23 -16.78 4.37
C GLY A 65 -12.28 -15.56 5.29
N ALA A 66 -11.83 -14.37 4.86
CA ALA A 66 -12.05 -13.15 5.62
C ALA A 66 -13.54 -12.81 5.72
N THR A 67 -14.05 -12.76 6.94
CA THR A 67 -15.46 -12.42 7.24
C THR A 67 -15.67 -10.94 7.56
N TRP A 68 -14.59 -10.17 7.66
CA TRP A 68 -14.58 -8.73 7.89
C TRP A 68 -13.44 -8.07 7.08
N LEU A 69 -13.57 -6.78 6.77
CA LEU A 69 -12.47 -5.95 6.26
C LEU A 69 -12.12 -4.81 7.23
N GLY A 70 -10.84 -4.45 7.29
CA GLY A 70 -10.34 -3.32 8.07
C GLY A 70 -9.57 -2.32 7.22
N VAL A 71 -9.94 -1.04 7.28
CA VAL A 71 -9.23 0.07 6.61
C VAL A 71 -8.96 1.23 7.56
N ALA A 72 -7.93 2.02 7.27
CA ALA A 72 -7.60 3.17 8.11
C ALA A 72 -8.68 4.26 8.04
N HIS A 73 -9.05 4.69 6.84
CA HIS A 73 -9.84 5.91 6.62
C HIS A 73 -11.28 5.63 6.18
N PRO A 74 -12.26 6.45 6.62
CA PRO A 74 -13.66 6.31 6.20
C PRO A 74 -13.86 6.37 4.68
N ALA A 75 -13.05 7.17 3.97
CA ALA A 75 -13.08 7.22 2.51
C ALA A 75 -12.76 5.87 1.84
N SER A 76 -11.79 5.13 2.38
CA SER A 76 -11.45 3.78 1.91
C SER A 76 -12.60 2.79 2.17
N ALA A 77 -13.28 2.92 3.32
CA ALA A 77 -14.41 2.06 3.66
C ALA A 77 -15.62 2.30 2.75
N LEU A 78 -15.92 3.58 2.49
CA LEU A 78 -16.97 3.99 1.56
C LEU A 78 -16.68 3.53 0.12
N ALA A 79 -15.41 3.59 -0.30
CA ALA A 79 -14.99 3.09 -1.61
C ALA A 79 -15.15 1.57 -1.75
N LEU A 80 -14.79 0.80 -0.72
CA LEU A 80 -14.99 -0.66 -0.70
C LEU A 80 -16.47 -1.05 -0.71
N SER A 81 -17.29 -0.42 0.14
CA SER A 81 -18.74 -0.63 0.17
C SER A 81 -19.37 -0.37 -1.20
N ARG A 82 -19.08 0.79 -1.82
CA ARG A 82 -19.57 1.14 -3.16
C ARG A 82 -19.04 0.25 -4.29
N ALA A 83 -17.98 -0.51 -4.05
CA ALA A 83 -17.47 -1.53 -4.97
C ALA A 83 -18.18 -2.90 -4.85
N GLY A 84 -19.27 -2.98 -4.06
CA GLY A 84 -20.09 -4.18 -3.89
C GLY A 84 -19.54 -5.16 -2.86
N ILE A 85 -18.79 -4.69 -1.86
CA ILE A 85 -18.33 -5.55 -0.75
C ILE A 85 -19.43 -5.66 0.30
N GLU A 86 -19.90 -6.89 0.56
CA GLU A 86 -21.02 -7.17 1.46
C GLU A 86 -20.60 -7.55 2.90
N VAL A 87 -19.35 -7.97 3.12
CA VAL A 87 -18.84 -8.27 4.47
C VAL A 87 -18.70 -6.99 5.31
N PRO A 88 -18.87 -7.04 6.64
CA PRO A 88 -18.69 -5.88 7.50
C PRO A 88 -17.32 -5.21 7.33
N ILE A 89 -17.33 -3.88 7.18
CA ILE A 89 -16.13 -3.04 7.02
C ILE A 89 -15.94 -2.20 8.27
N PHE A 90 -14.73 -2.19 8.83
CA PHE A 90 -14.34 -1.41 9.99
C PHE A 90 -13.33 -0.30 9.63
N SER A 91 -13.52 0.91 10.18
CA SER A 91 -12.67 2.08 9.94
C SER A 91 -12.32 2.84 11.24
N TRP A 92 -11.09 3.33 11.38
CA TRP A 92 -10.57 3.77 12.69
C TRP A 92 -9.71 5.05 12.78
N LEU A 93 -9.32 5.64 11.66
CA LEU A 93 -8.44 6.81 11.63
C LEU A 93 -9.04 7.92 10.78
N TYR A 94 -9.46 8.99 11.43
CA TYR A 94 -10.07 10.14 10.78
C TYR A 94 -9.85 11.41 11.61
N GLU A 95 -9.63 12.52 10.91
CA GLU A 95 -9.49 13.85 11.49
C GLU A 95 -10.90 14.49 11.56
N PRO A 96 -11.34 15.10 12.68
CA PRO A 96 -12.73 15.51 12.86
C PRO A 96 -13.34 16.43 11.79
N HIS A 97 -12.61 17.42 11.28
CA HIS A 97 -13.16 18.40 10.32
C HIS A 97 -13.46 17.72 8.97
N THR A 98 -12.47 17.03 8.41
CA THR A 98 -12.62 16.27 7.16
C THR A 98 -13.55 15.07 7.30
N ALA A 99 -13.61 14.47 8.49
CA ALA A 99 -14.52 13.36 8.76
C ALA A 99 -16.00 13.79 8.78
N ALA A 100 -16.32 15.00 9.25
CA ALA A 100 -17.68 15.49 9.35
C ALA A 100 -18.45 15.45 8.01
N GLU A 101 -17.76 15.69 6.90
CA GLU A 101 -18.35 15.68 5.55
C GLU A 101 -18.65 14.26 5.03
N ILE A 102 -17.81 13.28 5.36
CA ILE A 102 -17.87 11.92 4.78
C ILE A 102 -18.55 10.90 5.70
N LEU A 103 -18.52 11.12 7.02
CA LEU A 103 -19.10 10.20 8.00
C LEU A 103 -20.60 9.91 7.79
N PRO A 104 -21.48 10.87 7.40
CA PRO A 104 -22.89 10.55 7.13
C PRO A 104 -23.04 9.49 6.02
N ALA A 105 -22.28 9.60 4.93
CA ALA A 105 -22.29 8.60 3.87
C ALA A 105 -21.73 7.24 4.33
N VAL A 106 -20.66 7.26 5.13
CA VAL A 106 -20.02 6.06 5.69
C VAL A 106 -20.97 5.30 6.65
N VAL A 107 -21.69 6.03 7.50
CA VAL A 107 -22.71 5.45 8.39
C VAL A 107 -23.92 4.97 7.60
N ALA A 108 -24.34 5.69 6.55
CA ALA A 108 -25.45 5.28 5.68
C ALA A 108 -25.20 3.94 4.98
N GLU A 109 -23.97 3.64 4.56
CA GLU A 109 -23.58 2.31 4.03
C GLU A 109 -23.48 1.24 5.14
N GLY A 110 -23.40 1.64 6.42
CA GLY A 110 -23.35 0.71 7.55
C GLY A 110 -21.96 0.21 7.93
N VAL A 111 -20.91 0.96 7.57
CA VAL A 111 -19.53 0.77 8.05
C VAL A 111 -19.47 0.93 9.57
N GLU A 112 -18.65 0.11 10.24
CA GLU A 112 -18.42 0.20 11.68
C GLU A 112 -17.23 1.11 11.99
N ILE A 113 -17.36 1.93 13.03
CA ILE A 113 -16.48 3.08 13.23
C ILE A 113 -15.81 3.04 14.62
N SER A 114 -14.49 3.16 14.65
CA SER A 114 -13.77 3.29 15.90
C SER A 114 -14.00 4.65 16.54
N VAL A 115 -14.22 4.68 17.86
CA VAL A 115 -14.24 5.91 18.68
C VAL A 115 -13.21 5.79 19.80
N GLY A 116 -12.38 6.82 19.99
CA GLY A 116 -11.36 6.90 21.06
C GLY A 116 -11.56 8.07 22.03
N SER A 117 -12.64 8.84 21.87
CA SER A 117 -12.95 10.01 22.71
C SER A 117 -14.43 10.38 22.61
N LEU A 118 -14.92 11.16 23.58
CA LEU A 118 -16.27 11.75 23.55
C LEU A 118 -16.50 12.65 22.34
N ALA A 119 -15.46 13.36 21.87
CA ALA A 119 -15.54 14.21 20.68
C ALA A 119 -15.77 13.38 19.40
N MET A 120 -15.05 12.24 19.25
CA MET A 120 -15.27 11.30 18.16
C MET A 120 -16.65 10.64 18.25
N LEU A 121 -17.08 10.24 19.45
CA LEU A 121 -18.40 9.66 19.67
C LEU A 121 -19.52 10.62 19.25
N LYS A 122 -19.45 11.89 19.69
CA LYS A 122 -20.42 12.93 19.30
C LYS A 122 -20.43 13.14 17.78
N LEU A 123 -19.26 13.21 17.14
CA LEU A 123 -19.16 13.38 15.69
C LEU A 123 -19.83 12.22 14.92
N VAL A 124 -19.62 10.98 15.38
CA VAL A 124 -20.26 9.80 14.80
C VAL A 124 -21.78 9.81 15.05
N ALA A 125 -22.24 10.23 16.22
CA ALA A 125 -23.67 10.36 16.52
C ALA A 125 -24.36 11.44 15.66
N ASP A 126 -23.71 12.59 15.45
CA ASP A 126 -24.23 13.65 14.58
C ASP A 126 -24.29 13.20 13.11
N ALA A 127 -23.34 12.38 12.66
CA ALA A 127 -23.37 11.74 11.34
C ALA A 127 -24.47 10.68 11.23
N ALA A 128 -24.69 9.88 12.29
CA ALA A 128 -25.75 8.87 12.37
C ALA A 128 -27.15 9.48 12.28
N ARG A 129 -27.37 10.64 12.92
CA ARG A 129 -28.60 11.44 12.79
C ARG A 129 -28.83 11.92 11.35
N GLN A 130 -27.79 12.40 10.69
CA GLN A 130 -27.89 12.85 9.29
C GLN A 130 -28.14 11.70 8.31
N ALA A 131 -27.63 10.50 8.61
CA ALA A 131 -27.81 9.30 7.82
C ALA A 131 -29.14 8.55 8.11
N ASP A 132 -29.92 9.01 9.10
CA ASP A 132 -31.08 8.29 9.68
C ASP A 132 -30.79 6.80 9.97
N ARG A 133 -29.57 6.52 10.46
CA ARG A 133 -29.08 5.16 10.66
C ARG A 133 -28.18 5.08 11.89
N ARG A 134 -28.50 4.17 12.81
CA ARG A 134 -27.68 3.91 14.01
C ARG A 134 -26.24 3.54 13.61
N ALA A 135 -25.28 4.33 14.05
CA ALA A 135 -23.87 4.03 13.86
C ALA A 135 -23.45 2.88 14.77
N ARG A 136 -22.74 1.91 14.20
CA ARG A 136 -22.14 0.80 14.93
C ARG A 136 -20.72 1.18 15.31
N VAL A 137 -20.43 1.27 16.62
CA VAL A 137 -19.16 1.81 17.13
C VAL A 137 -18.35 0.78 17.90
N HIS A 138 -17.02 0.82 17.71
CA HIS A 138 -16.08 0.07 18.53
C HIS A 138 -15.26 1.04 19.37
N VAL A 139 -15.28 0.88 20.69
CA VAL A 139 -14.48 1.71 21.60
C VAL A 139 -13.02 1.27 21.51
N LYS A 140 -12.15 2.19 21.10
CA LYS A 140 -10.72 1.97 21.12
C LYS A 140 -10.16 2.32 22.48
N ILE A 141 -9.43 1.39 23.07
CA ILE A 141 -8.78 1.52 24.38
C ILE A 141 -7.28 1.57 24.13
N ASP A 142 -6.59 2.59 24.64
CA ASP A 142 -5.13 2.66 24.61
C ASP A 142 -4.57 2.05 25.90
N THR A 143 -3.98 0.85 25.78
CA THR A 143 -3.43 0.08 26.91
C THR A 143 -1.91 0.16 27.00
N GLY A 144 -1.26 1.01 26.19
CA GLY A 144 0.21 1.14 26.18
C GLY A 144 0.82 1.52 24.82
N MET A 145 0.03 1.55 23.74
CA MET A 145 0.51 1.97 22.41
C MET A 145 0.81 3.48 22.36
N GLY A 146 0.15 4.28 23.20
CA GLY A 146 0.38 5.74 23.30
C GLY A 146 0.03 6.52 22.02
N ARG A 147 -0.91 6.02 21.21
CA ARG A 147 -1.13 6.50 19.83
C ARG A 147 -2.54 7.02 19.59
N ASN A 148 -3.57 6.23 19.89
CA ASN A 148 -4.97 6.54 19.62
C ASN A 148 -5.81 5.50 20.36
N GLY A 149 -6.80 5.97 21.11
CA GLY A 149 -7.69 5.22 21.98
C GLY A 149 -7.98 6.05 23.22
N ALA A 150 -9.03 5.70 23.94
CA ALA A 150 -9.28 6.22 25.27
C ALA A 150 -8.34 5.53 26.26
N LEU A 151 -7.68 6.30 27.12
CA LEU A 151 -7.03 5.73 28.31
C LEU A 151 -8.11 5.05 29.17
N PRO A 152 -7.80 3.95 29.90
CA PRO A 152 -8.80 3.16 30.64
C PRO A 152 -9.74 4.00 31.53
N GLY A 153 -9.21 4.98 32.28
CA GLY A 153 -10.00 5.88 33.12
C GLY A 153 -10.92 6.88 32.38
N LYS A 154 -10.98 6.84 31.05
CA LYS A 154 -11.94 7.60 30.20
C LYS A 154 -12.98 6.69 29.53
N VAL A 155 -12.81 5.38 29.57
CA VAL A 155 -13.73 4.41 28.95
C VAL A 155 -15.15 4.47 29.56
N PRO A 156 -15.36 4.56 30.89
CA PRO A 156 -16.71 4.64 31.47
C PRO A 156 -17.54 5.82 30.94
N ALA A 157 -16.91 6.99 30.78
CA ALA A 157 -17.58 8.17 30.26
C ALA A 157 -18.03 7.99 28.79
N ILE A 158 -17.24 7.29 27.97
CA ILE A 158 -17.61 6.95 26.59
C ILE A 158 -18.72 5.91 26.58
N GLY A 159 -18.68 4.91 27.47
CA GLY A 159 -19.72 3.91 27.63
C GLY A 159 -21.08 4.51 27.99
N SER A 160 -21.13 5.35 29.03
CA SER A 160 -22.37 6.01 29.45
C SER A 160 -22.94 6.91 28.35
N ALA A 161 -22.10 7.73 27.69
CA ALA A 161 -22.53 8.56 26.57
C ALA A 161 -23.02 7.73 25.36
N ALA A 162 -22.43 6.57 25.10
CA ALA A 162 -22.86 5.66 24.02
C ALA A 162 -24.19 4.95 24.35
N ARG A 163 -24.51 4.73 25.63
CA ARG A 163 -25.80 4.20 26.10
C ARG A 163 -26.91 5.25 26.02
N GLU A 164 -26.60 6.52 26.33
CA GLU A 164 -27.57 7.62 26.34
C GLU A 164 -28.00 8.07 24.93
N ASP A 165 -27.17 7.84 23.91
CA ASP A 165 -27.44 8.27 22.54
C ASP A 165 -28.12 7.17 21.68
N GLU A 166 -29.39 7.34 21.37
CA GLU A 166 -30.16 6.37 20.58
C GLU A 166 -29.68 6.18 19.14
N PHE A 167 -28.80 7.04 18.62
CA PHE A 167 -28.17 6.89 17.31
C PHE A 167 -26.85 6.11 17.35
N ILE A 168 -26.40 5.74 18.55
CA ILE A 168 -25.22 4.89 18.75
C ILE A 168 -25.64 3.46 19.09
N ARG A 169 -24.87 2.50 18.57
CA ARG A 169 -24.87 1.11 19.03
C ARG A 169 -23.43 0.70 19.31
N LEU A 170 -23.13 0.36 20.56
CA LEU A 170 -21.87 -0.29 20.90
C LEU A 170 -21.83 -1.68 20.26
N SER A 171 -20.88 -1.89 19.34
CA SER A 171 -20.59 -3.18 18.69
C SER A 171 -19.41 -3.90 19.33
N GLY A 172 -18.47 -3.18 19.95
CA GLY A 172 -17.28 -3.82 20.48
C GLY A 172 -16.26 -2.92 21.14
N ALA A 173 -15.16 -3.53 21.57
CA ALA A 173 -13.99 -2.84 22.12
C ALA A 173 -12.70 -3.42 21.53
N TRP A 174 -11.65 -2.60 21.44
CA TRP A 174 -10.38 -3.05 20.89
C TRP A 174 -9.17 -2.25 21.37
N THR A 175 -8.02 -2.92 21.36
CA THR A 175 -6.71 -2.27 21.51
C THR A 175 -5.73 -2.73 20.42
N HIS A 176 -4.53 -2.16 20.45
CA HIS A 176 -3.42 -2.54 19.58
C HIS A 176 -2.20 -2.82 20.44
N LEU A 177 -1.65 -4.02 20.29
CA LEU A 177 -0.45 -4.45 21.00
C LEU A 177 0.78 -3.73 20.44
N SER A 178 1.71 -3.33 21.31
CA SER A 178 2.89 -2.52 20.97
C SER A 178 4.14 -3.33 20.63
N ALA A 179 4.27 -4.53 21.17
CA ALA A 179 5.44 -5.41 20.99
C ALA A 179 5.05 -6.88 20.76
N ALA A 180 3.90 -7.15 20.13
CA ALA A 180 3.46 -8.53 19.87
C ALA A 180 4.35 -9.30 18.86
N ASP A 181 5.24 -8.58 18.18
CA ASP A 181 6.32 -9.05 17.32
C ASP A 181 7.57 -9.50 18.09
N ASP A 182 7.66 -9.22 19.40
CA ASP A 182 8.48 -9.98 20.35
C ASP A 182 7.54 -10.84 21.23
N PRO A 183 7.37 -12.15 20.94
CA PRO A 183 6.45 -13.02 21.68
C PRO A 183 6.75 -13.13 23.17
N GLU A 184 7.98 -12.82 23.61
CA GLU A 184 8.43 -12.93 24.99
C GLU A 184 8.32 -11.59 25.76
N ASP A 185 7.95 -10.48 25.11
CA ASP A 185 7.85 -9.17 25.79
C ASP A 185 6.62 -9.14 26.75
N PRO A 186 6.86 -9.01 28.08
CA PRO A 186 5.79 -9.00 29.08
C PRO A 186 4.85 -7.79 28.98
N ILE A 187 5.15 -6.78 28.15
CA ILE A 187 4.22 -5.68 27.88
C ILE A 187 2.93 -6.20 27.23
N THR A 188 3.00 -7.26 26.43
CA THR A 188 1.82 -7.84 25.76
C THR A 188 0.78 -8.29 26.78
N ASP A 189 1.18 -9.01 27.83
CA ASP A 189 0.26 -9.46 28.88
C ASP A 189 -0.27 -8.29 29.73
N GLN A 190 0.58 -7.31 30.04
CA GLN A 190 0.14 -6.08 30.74
C GLN A 190 -0.91 -5.29 29.92
N GLN A 191 -0.76 -5.25 28.59
CA GLN A 191 -1.75 -4.62 27.71
C GLN A 191 -3.08 -5.40 27.68
N VAL A 192 -3.04 -6.71 27.84
CA VAL A 192 -4.23 -7.59 27.90
C VAL A 192 -4.95 -7.41 29.23
N GLU A 193 -4.26 -7.41 30.36
CA GLU A 193 -4.85 -7.15 31.68
C GLU A 193 -5.56 -5.78 31.73
N GLN A 194 -4.91 -4.73 31.19
CA GLN A 194 -5.52 -3.40 31.06
C GLN A 194 -6.73 -3.38 30.12
N PHE A 195 -6.69 -4.16 29.03
CA PHE A 195 -7.80 -4.24 28.09
C PHE A 195 -9.02 -4.91 28.73
N ASP A 196 -8.81 -6.04 29.40
CA ASP A 196 -9.88 -6.82 30.04
C ASP A 196 -10.54 -6.02 31.18
N ALA A 197 -9.74 -5.34 32.02
CA ALA A 197 -10.26 -4.43 33.05
C ALA A 197 -11.05 -3.25 32.48
N ALA A 198 -10.59 -2.66 31.36
CA ALA A 198 -11.29 -1.56 30.72
C ALA A 198 -12.56 -2.02 29.97
N CYS A 199 -12.61 -3.27 29.49
CA CYS A 199 -13.84 -3.85 28.92
C CYS A 199 -14.89 -4.13 29.99
N ALA A 200 -14.50 -4.62 31.18
CA ALA A 200 -15.43 -4.76 32.31
C ALA A 200 -16.05 -3.41 32.71
N ALA A 201 -15.23 -2.36 32.83
CA ALA A 201 -15.71 -1.01 33.12
C ALA A 201 -16.56 -0.39 31.99
N LEU A 202 -16.37 -0.82 30.74
CA LEU A 202 -17.25 -0.45 29.61
C LEU A 202 -18.61 -1.17 29.71
N GLU A 203 -18.61 -2.45 30.09
CA GLU A 203 -19.81 -3.27 30.22
C GLU A 203 -20.73 -2.81 31.36
N GLU A 204 -20.15 -2.38 32.49
CA GLU A 204 -20.89 -1.78 33.60
C GLU A 204 -21.70 -0.53 33.19
N GLU A 205 -21.15 0.29 32.28
CA GLU A 205 -21.78 1.53 31.83
C GLU A 205 -22.67 1.37 30.59
N ALA A 206 -22.26 0.56 29.61
CA ALA A 206 -22.92 0.46 28.30
C ALA A 206 -23.73 -0.82 28.09
N GLY A 207 -23.60 -1.81 28.99
CA GLY A 207 -24.05 -3.18 28.75
C GLY A 207 -23.06 -3.99 27.90
N PRO A 208 -23.42 -5.23 27.50
CA PRO A 208 -22.49 -6.19 26.93
C PRO A 208 -21.66 -5.65 25.76
N VAL A 209 -20.37 -6.02 25.72
CA VAL A 209 -19.42 -5.68 24.66
C VAL A 209 -19.25 -6.91 23.76
N PRO A 210 -20.02 -7.06 22.66
CA PRO A 210 -20.20 -8.36 22.01
C PRO A 210 -19.08 -8.73 21.03
N LEU A 211 -18.16 -7.81 20.71
CA LEU A 211 -16.98 -8.06 19.88
C LEU A 211 -15.74 -7.46 20.56
N GLN A 212 -14.79 -8.31 20.91
CA GLN A 212 -13.48 -7.91 21.40
C GLN A 212 -12.40 -8.31 20.41
N HIS A 213 -11.49 -7.39 20.11
CA HIS A 213 -10.38 -7.67 19.20
C HIS A 213 -9.08 -7.00 19.63
N ILE A 214 -8.01 -7.79 19.74
CA ILE A 214 -6.70 -7.31 20.21
C ILE A 214 -5.56 -7.69 19.28
N ALA A 215 -5.58 -8.90 18.71
CA ALA A 215 -4.52 -9.42 17.88
C ALA A 215 -4.31 -8.63 16.57
N ASN A 216 -3.06 -8.25 16.30
CA ASN A 216 -2.53 -7.93 14.98
C ASN A 216 -1.99 -9.23 14.34
N THR A 217 -1.33 -9.17 13.17
CA THR A 217 -0.73 -10.37 12.55
C THR A 217 0.17 -11.14 13.53
N ALA A 218 1.03 -10.46 14.30
CA ALA A 218 2.00 -11.11 15.18
C ALA A 218 1.29 -11.96 16.25
N ALA A 219 0.40 -11.35 17.03
CA ALA A 219 -0.39 -12.07 18.03
C ALA A 219 -1.37 -13.10 17.42
N THR A 220 -1.77 -12.97 16.15
CA THR A 220 -2.58 -13.99 15.44
C THR A 220 -1.75 -15.25 15.14
N LEU A 221 -0.43 -15.12 15.01
CA LEU A 221 0.48 -16.23 14.73
C LEU A 221 1.10 -16.82 16.00
N SER A 222 1.46 -15.98 16.98
CA SER A 222 2.17 -16.40 18.21
C SER A 222 1.27 -16.62 19.44
N ARG A 223 0.12 -15.96 19.53
CA ARG A 223 -0.69 -15.85 20.76
C ARG A 223 -2.14 -16.26 20.52
N ARG A 224 -2.36 -17.56 20.32
CA ARG A 224 -3.70 -18.14 20.05
C ARG A 224 -4.72 -17.87 21.17
N ASP A 225 -4.26 -17.64 22.39
CA ASP A 225 -5.08 -17.20 23.52
C ASP A 225 -5.74 -15.81 23.29
N LEU A 226 -5.08 -14.92 22.54
CA LEU A 226 -5.49 -13.54 22.28
C LEU A 226 -6.38 -13.35 21.04
N HIS A 227 -6.85 -14.44 20.42
CA HIS A 227 -7.70 -14.39 19.23
C HIS A 227 -9.05 -13.66 19.44
N ARG A 228 -9.64 -13.81 20.65
CA ARG A 228 -10.94 -13.24 21.03
C ARG A 228 -12.00 -13.47 19.92
N ASP A 229 -12.89 -12.50 19.69
CA ASP A 229 -13.96 -12.61 18.69
C ASP A 229 -13.48 -12.27 17.28
N ILE A 230 -12.50 -11.36 17.14
CA ILE A 230 -11.95 -10.98 15.83
C ILE A 230 -10.41 -10.81 15.89
N VAL A 231 -9.70 -11.48 14.98
CA VAL A 231 -8.27 -11.21 14.69
C VAL A 231 -8.12 -10.23 13.53
N ARG A 232 -7.04 -9.44 13.53
CA ARG A 232 -6.79 -8.42 12.48
C ARG A 232 -5.45 -8.63 11.78
N PRO A 233 -5.26 -9.74 11.04
CA PRO A 233 -4.10 -9.89 10.19
C PRO A 233 -4.11 -8.82 9.10
N GLY A 234 -2.96 -8.16 8.95
CA GLY A 234 -2.69 -7.27 7.81
C GLY A 234 -1.59 -7.90 6.98
N ILE A 235 -0.34 -7.60 7.33
CA ILE A 235 0.82 -8.00 6.55
C ILE A 235 0.91 -9.52 6.24
N GLY A 236 0.51 -10.40 7.15
CA GLY A 236 0.58 -11.85 6.93
C GLY A 236 -0.26 -12.33 5.74
N LEU A 237 -1.32 -11.59 5.40
CA LEU A 237 -2.15 -11.86 4.22
C LEU A 237 -1.39 -11.64 2.91
N TYR A 238 -0.33 -10.84 2.94
CA TYR A 238 0.53 -10.49 1.79
C TYR A 238 1.85 -11.29 1.77
N GLY A 239 2.02 -12.24 2.70
CA GLY A 239 3.12 -13.20 2.70
C GLY A 239 4.33 -12.85 3.55
N TYR A 240 4.26 -11.82 4.41
CA TYR A 240 5.39 -11.43 5.28
C TYR A 240 4.97 -11.51 6.77
N PRO A 241 5.35 -12.56 7.50
CA PRO A 241 5.03 -12.67 8.91
C PRO A 241 5.95 -11.77 9.77
N PRO A 242 5.43 -11.06 10.80
CA PRO A 242 6.24 -10.31 11.76
C PRO A 242 7.00 -11.19 12.77
N VAL A 243 6.67 -12.48 12.86
CA VAL A 243 7.19 -13.44 13.83
C VAL A 243 7.42 -14.77 13.13
N ALA A 244 8.30 -15.63 13.67
CA ALA A 244 8.46 -16.98 13.15
C ALA A 244 7.13 -17.75 13.16
N THR A 245 6.85 -18.51 12.10
CA THR A 245 5.61 -19.30 11.96
C THR A 245 5.83 -20.49 11.03
N ASP A 246 5.14 -21.60 11.30
CA ASP A 246 5.12 -22.79 10.44
C ASP A 246 4.05 -22.70 9.32
N LEU A 247 3.29 -21.59 9.25
CA LEU A 247 2.32 -21.39 8.18
C LEU A 247 3.04 -21.05 6.85
N ASP A 248 2.68 -21.77 5.79
CA ASP A 248 3.09 -21.48 4.40
C ASP A 248 2.47 -20.16 3.92
N LEU A 249 3.10 -19.03 4.26
CA LEU A 249 2.74 -17.71 3.80
C LEU A 249 3.58 -17.33 2.57
N ARG A 250 2.90 -16.91 1.51
CA ARG A 250 3.45 -16.72 0.16
C ARG A 250 3.47 -15.22 -0.20
N PRO A 251 4.63 -14.63 -0.52
CA PRO A 251 4.70 -13.21 -0.88
C PRO A 251 3.88 -12.90 -2.14
N ALA A 252 2.98 -11.92 -2.02
CA ALA A 252 1.97 -11.63 -3.04
C ALA A 252 2.33 -10.50 -4.03
N LEU A 253 3.47 -9.81 -3.84
CA LEU A 253 3.95 -8.74 -4.73
C LEU A 253 5.26 -9.13 -5.40
N THR A 254 5.36 -8.86 -6.71
CA THR A 254 6.63 -8.82 -7.44
C THR A 254 6.74 -7.51 -8.20
N VAL A 255 7.81 -6.75 -7.94
CA VAL A 255 8.11 -5.50 -8.66
C VAL A 255 9.15 -5.79 -9.73
N THR A 256 8.82 -5.52 -10.99
CA THR A 256 9.72 -5.73 -12.13
C THR A 256 9.93 -4.45 -12.94
N SER A 257 11.01 -4.45 -13.71
CA SER A 257 11.38 -3.46 -14.71
C SER A 257 12.16 -4.17 -15.83
N ARG A 258 12.84 -3.43 -16.70
CA ARG A 258 13.65 -3.99 -17.80
C ARG A 258 14.97 -3.22 -17.96
N LEU A 259 16.02 -3.87 -18.46
CA LEU A 259 17.27 -3.17 -18.78
C LEU A 259 17.04 -2.16 -19.91
N ALA A 260 17.14 -0.86 -19.63
CA ALA A 260 16.96 0.21 -20.61
C ALA A 260 18.23 0.43 -21.46
N MET A 261 19.40 0.22 -20.88
CA MET A 261 20.70 0.38 -21.54
C MET A 261 21.73 -0.52 -20.86
N ILE A 262 22.66 -1.06 -21.65
CA ILE A 262 23.88 -1.71 -21.14
C ILE A 262 25.07 -0.99 -21.75
N LYS A 263 26.14 -0.78 -20.96
CA LYS A 263 27.41 -0.24 -21.44
C LYS A 263 28.61 -0.96 -20.81
N ASP A 264 29.60 -1.27 -21.63
CA ASP A 264 30.93 -1.64 -21.17
C ASP A 264 31.64 -0.41 -20.57
N VAL A 265 32.31 -0.60 -19.43
CA VAL A 265 33.08 0.44 -18.75
C VAL A 265 34.45 -0.09 -18.30
N PRO A 266 35.50 0.75 -18.29
CA PRO A 266 36.81 0.34 -17.78
C PRO A 266 36.79 0.22 -16.24
N ALA A 267 37.88 -0.31 -15.68
CA ALA A 267 38.19 -0.14 -14.26
C ALA A 267 38.35 1.36 -13.92
N GLY A 268 37.97 1.76 -12.71
CA GLY A 268 38.01 3.15 -12.27
C GLY A 268 36.80 4.00 -12.72
N GLN A 269 35.79 3.41 -13.35
CA GLN A 269 34.55 4.12 -13.70
C GLN A 269 33.74 4.40 -12.44
N THR A 270 33.47 5.67 -12.15
CA THR A 270 32.57 6.05 -11.04
C THR A 270 31.10 5.92 -11.46
N VAL A 271 30.21 5.60 -10.52
CA VAL A 271 28.77 5.39 -10.79
C VAL A 271 27.88 6.26 -9.88
N GLY A 272 26.96 7.00 -10.51
CA GLY A 272 25.91 7.75 -9.83
C GLY A 272 26.38 8.98 -9.03
N TYR A 273 25.44 9.56 -8.28
CA TYR A 273 25.66 10.80 -7.55
C TYR A 273 26.71 10.68 -6.44
N GLY A 274 27.70 11.58 -6.45
CA GLY A 274 28.75 11.65 -5.43
C GLY A 274 29.75 10.50 -5.47
N HIS A 275 29.75 9.70 -6.55
CA HIS A 275 30.80 8.73 -6.86
C HIS A 275 31.11 7.73 -5.74
N ILE A 276 30.08 7.33 -4.97
CA ILE A 276 30.25 6.38 -3.86
C ILE A 276 30.76 5.01 -4.35
N HIS A 277 30.43 4.67 -5.59
CA HIS A 277 30.90 3.48 -6.28
C HIS A 277 31.95 3.81 -7.34
N THR A 278 33.00 2.99 -7.42
CA THR A 278 34.01 2.98 -8.48
C THR A 278 34.31 1.55 -8.89
N THR A 279 34.21 1.23 -10.18
CA THR A 279 34.41 -0.15 -10.66
C THR A 279 35.84 -0.64 -10.40
N PRO A 280 36.05 -1.82 -9.79
CA PRO A 280 37.39 -2.34 -9.51
C PRO A 280 38.08 -2.94 -10.74
N ALA A 281 37.30 -3.35 -11.74
CA ALA A 281 37.72 -4.00 -12.98
C ALA A 281 36.86 -3.50 -14.16
N PRO A 282 37.24 -3.80 -15.42
CA PRO A 282 36.33 -3.60 -16.55
C PRO A 282 35.07 -4.46 -16.38
N THR A 283 33.89 -3.88 -16.60
CA THR A 283 32.61 -4.59 -16.41
C THR A 283 31.50 -4.00 -17.31
N LYS A 284 30.32 -4.64 -17.30
CA LYS A 284 29.11 -4.14 -17.94
C LYS A 284 28.17 -3.54 -16.90
N LEU A 285 27.77 -2.28 -17.10
CA LEU A 285 26.77 -1.62 -16.26
C LEU A 285 25.41 -1.62 -16.97
N GLY A 286 24.39 -2.15 -16.30
CA GLY A 286 22.99 -2.10 -16.71
C GLY A 286 22.27 -0.92 -16.09
N LEU A 287 21.47 -0.20 -16.88
CA LEU A 287 20.56 0.85 -16.41
C LEU A 287 19.14 0.27 -16.29
N VAL A 288 18.52 0.44 -15.12
CA VAL A 288 17.13 0.04 -14.88
C VAL A 288 16.30 1.31 -14.60
N PRO A 289 15.24 1.61 -15.37
CA PRO A 289 14.47 2.85 -15.28
C PRO A 289 13.42 2.81 -14.16
N ILE A 290 13.88 2.54 -12.94
CA ILE A 290 13.09 2.57 -11.72
C ILE A 290 13.94 3.17 -10.59
N GLY A 291 13.37 4.09 -9.80
CA GLY A 291 14.08 4.82 -8.77
C GLY A 291 13.24 5.12 -7.52
N TYR A 292 13.71 6.09 -6.72
CA TYR A 292 13.03 6.41 -5.45
C TYR A 292 11.68 7.11 -5.62
N ALA A 293 11.38 7.73 -6.77
CA ALA A 293 10.05 8.27 -7.06
C ALA A 293 9.04 7.16 -7.42
N ASP A 294 9.52 5.99 -7.83
CA ASP A 294 8.72 4.80 -8.08
C ASP A 294 8.52 3.96 -6.81
N GLY A 295 9.27 4.26 -5.74
CA GLY A 295 9.12 3.68 -4.41
C GLY A 295 10.36 2.99 -3.84
N LEU A 296 11.49 2.96 -4.56
CA LEU A 296 12.70 2.29 -4.08
C LEU A 296 13.36 3.06 -2.92
N PRO A 297 13.60 2.45 -1.75
CA PRO A 297 14.25 3.12 -0.63
C PRO A 297 15.67 3.59 -0.99
N ARG A 298 15.88 4.90 -1.10
CA ARG A 298 17.20 5.46 -1.47
C ARG A 298 18.31 5.10 -0.48
N ALA A 299 17.95 4.84 0.78
CA ALA A 299 18.85 4.36 1.83
C ALA A 299 19.51 3.02 1.49
N ALA A 300 18.84 2.15 0.71
CA ALA A 300 19.34 0.84 0.28
C ALA A 300 20.44 0.89 -0.79
N SER A 301 20.99 2.07 -1.10
CA SER A 301 22.05 2.23 -2.12
C SER A 301 23.27 1.35 -1.79
N GLU A 302 23.72 0.55 -2.74
CA GLU A 302 24.80 -0.46 -2.60
C GLU A 302 24.52 -1.62 -1.63
N GLY A 303 23.34 -1.67 -0.99
CA GLY A 303 22.94 -2.72 -0.05
C GLY A 303 22.08 -3.84 -0.64
N VAL A 304 21.71 -3.76 -1.92
CA VAL A 304 20.76 -4.66 -2.59
C VAL A 304 21.27 -5.19 -3.92
N SER A 305 20.64 -6.26 -4.40
CA SER A 305 20.84 -6.81 -5.74
C SER A 305 19.52 -7.16 -6.38
N VAL A 306 19.46 -7.08 -7.71
CA VAL A 306 18.30 -7.48 -8.53
C VAL A 306 18.54 -8.86 -9.14
N LEU A 307 17.48 -9.47 -9.66
CA LEU A 307 17.58 -10.66 -10.52
C LEU A 307 17.33 -10.25 -11.98
N VAL A 308 18.28 -10.50 -12.86
CA VAL A 308 18.19 -10.22 -14.30
C VAL A 308 17.93 -11.51 -15.04
N ARG A 309 16.79 -11.59 -15.73
CA ARG A 309 16.36 -12.73 -16.53
C ARG A 309 16.86 -12.60 -17.97
N THR A 310 17.77 -13.47 -18.36
CA THR A 310 18.38 -13.50 -19.69
C THR A 310 17.93 -14.74 -20.48
N SER A 311 18.35 -14.84 -21.75
CA SER A 311 18.12 -16.04 -22.56
C SER A 311 18.89 -17.29 -22.09
N GLU A 312 19.88 -17.14 -21.21
CA GLU A 312 20.74 -18.24 -20.73
C GLU A 312 20.46 -18.62 -19.25
N GLY A 313 19.66 -17.82 -18.54
CA GLY A 313 19.28 -18.03 -17.15
C GLY A 313 18.98 -16.75 -16.40
N ASP A 314 18.60 -16.90 -15.13
CA ASP A 314 18.36 -15.81 -14.19
C ASP A 314 19.68 -15.53 -13.41
N HIS A 315 20.17 -14.29 -13.42
CA HIS A 315 21.47 -13.89 -12.84
C HIS A 315 21.31 -12.77 -11.80
N ARG A 316 21.95 -12.89 -10.62
CA ARG A 316 21.97 -11.80 -9.62
C ARG A 316 22.94 -10.70 -10.03
N ALA A 317 22.49 -9.45 -9.97
CA ALA A 317 23.29 -8.27 -10.28
C ALA A 317 23.22 -7.27 -9.11
N PRO A 318 24.33 -6.91 -8.44
CA PRO A 318 24.30 -5.91 -7.36
C PRO A 318 23.93 -4.53 -7.89
N GLN A 319 23.13 -3.79 -7.12
CA GLN A 319 22.87 -2.38 -7.36
C GLN A 319 24.10 -1.56 -6.94
N VAL A 320 24.64 -0.75 -7.86
CA VAL A 320 25.90 -0.01 -7.65
C VAL A 320 25.70 1.49 -7.76
N GLY A 321 26.36 2.25 -6.87
CA GLY A 321 26.20 3.70 -6.75
C GLY A 321 24.87 4.12 -6.11
N ARG A 322 24.59 5.43 -6.08
CA ARG A 322 23.35 5.94 -5.46
C ARG A 322 22.10 5.73 -6.30
N ILE A 323 21.06 5.20 -5.67
CA ILE A 323 19.69 5.18 -6.21
C ILE A 323 19.26 6.62 -6.56
N SER A 324 18.83 6.81 -7.81
CA SER A 324 18.39 8.09 -8.35
C SER A 324 16.85 8.17 -8.40
N MET A 325 16.30 9.32 -8.82
CA MET A 325 14.85 9.56 -8.76
C MET A 325 14.06 8.55 -9.60
N ASP A 326 14.51 8.30 -10.82
CA ASP A 326 13.78 7.50 -11.81
C ASP A 326 14.60 6.30 -12.34
N GLN A 327 15.77 6.01 -11.75
CA GLN A 327 16.65 4.95 -12.24
C GLN A 327 17.65 4.44 -11.18
N ILE A 328 18.07 3.18 -11.35
CA ILE A 328 19.22 2.56 -10.69
C ILE A 328 20.23 2.05 -11.73
N VAL A 329 21.47 1.84 -11.29
CA VAL A 329 22.51 1.13 -12.05
C VAL A 329 22.82 -0.18 -11.34
N VAL A 330 23.00 -1.24 -12.11
CA VAL A 330 23.40 -2.57 -11.64
C VAL A 330 24.68 -3.00 -12.35
N ASP A 331 25.57 -3.69 -11.64
CA ASP A 331 26.75 -4.31 -12.24
C ASP A 331 26.38 -5.71 -12.74
N LEU A 332 26.54 -5.94 -14.04
CA LEU A 332 26.17 -7.19 -14.69
C LEU A 332 27.35 -8.17 -14.79
N GLY A 333 28.58 -7.71 -14.51
CA GLY A 333 29.82 -8.45 -14.75
C GLY A 333 30.35 -8.33 -16.18
N SER A 334 31.66 -8.52 -16.37
CA SER A 334 32.33 -8.46 -17.69
C SER A 334 31.76 -9.46 -18.69
N ASP A 335 31.39 -10.65 -18.21
CA ASP A 335 31.05 -11.80 -19.03
C ASP A 335 29.53 -11.91 -19.24
N SER A 336 28.76 -10.87 -18.87
CA SER A 336 27.31 -10.88 -18.95
C SER A 336 26.80 -10.99 -20.39
N VAL A 337 25.87 -11.93 -20.58
CA VAL A 337 25.10 -12.13 -21.81
C VAL A 337 23.80 -11.32 -21.86
N ALA A 338 23.50 -10.57 -20.79
CA ALA A 338 22.29 -9.77 -20.66
C ALA A 338 22.15 -8.72 -21.78
N ARG A 339 20.91 -8.38 -22.13
CA ARG A 339 20.53 -7.50 -23.25
C ARG A 339 19.57 -6.40 -22.80
N THR A 340 19.60 -5.26 -23.49
CA THR A 340 18.54 -4.26 -23.37
C THR A 340 17.19 -4.91 -23.66
N GLY A 341 16.22 -4.71 -22.77
CA GLY A 341 14.90 -5.35 -22.82
C GLY A 341 14.76 -6.62 -21.98
N ASP A 342 15.84 -7.18 -21.44
CA ASP A 342 15.79 -8.28 -20.46
C ASP A 342 15.04 -7.82 -19.19
N GLU A 343 14.30 -8.74 -18.59
CA GLU A 343 13.48 -8.47 -17.40
C GLU A 343 14.37 -8.38 -16.15
N VAL A 344 14.04 -7.44 -15.28
CA VAL A 344 14.73 -7.21 -14.01
C VAL A 344 13.71 -7.28 -12.88
N ILE A 345 13.86 -8.25 -11.99
CA ILE A 345 13.03 -8.41 -10.79
C ILE A 345 13.73 -7.69 -9.63
N LEU A 346 13.10 -6.65 -9.11
CA LEU A 346 13.66 -5.81 -8.04
C LEU A 346 13.37 -6.44 -6.68
N LEU A 347 12.13 -6.88 -6.47
CA LEU A 347 11.71 -7.71 -5.34
C LEU A 347 10.60 -8.65 -5.83
N GLY A 348 10.49 -9.86 -5.29
CA GLY A 348 9.43 -10.79 -5.70
C GLY A 348 9.38 -12.06 -4.86
N SER A 349 8.82 -13.11 -5.47
CA SER A 349 8.65 -14.43 -4.88
C SER A 349 9.07 -15.54 -5.84
N GLU A 350 9.41 -16.71 -5.31
CA GLU A 350 9.73 -17.89 -6.15
C GLU A 350 8.50 -18.35 -6.98
N GLN A 351 7.27 -18.08 -6.48
CA GLN A 351 6.03 -18.30 -7.24
C GLN A 351 5.93 -17.43 -8.51
N TYR A 352 6.57 -16.26 -8.53
CA TYR A 352 6.64 -15.44 -9.74
C TYR A 352 7.50 -16.08 -10.83
N LEU A 353 8.62 -16.71 -10.45
CA LEU A 353 9.52 -17.40 -11.38
C LEU A 353 8.90 -18.67 -11.96
N ALA A 354 8.00 -19.32 -11.23
CA ALA A 354 7.28 -20.47 -11.73
C ALA A 354 6.53 -20.12 -13.03
N PRO A 355 6.68 -20.92 -14.11
CA PRO A 355 5.98 -20.68 -15.36
C PRO A 355 4.49 -20.64 -15.09
N ALA A 356 3.79 -19.66 -15.67
CA ALA A 356 2.37 -19.50 -15.47
C ALA A 356 1.65 -20.84 -15.75
N PRO A 357 0.73 -21.29 -14.88
CA PRO A 357 -0.01 -22.52 -15.12
C PRO A 357 -0.69 -22.38 -16.48
N ALA A 358 -0.49 -23.36 -17.36
CA ALA A 358 -0.86 -23.26 -18.76
C ALA A 358 -2.32 -22.84 -18.86
N THR A 359 -2.54 -21.57 -19.25
CA THR A 359 -3.88 -21.03 -19.42
C THR A 359 -4.57 -21.94 -20.42
N GLN A 360 -5.66 -22.60 -20.01
CA GLN A 360 -6.52 -23.27 -20.97
C GLN A 360 -6.89 -22.20 -21.99
N GLN A 361 -6.40 -22.35 -23.22
CA GLN A 361 -6.72 -21.42 -24.29
C GLN A 361 -8.24 -21.33 -24.32
N ARG A 362 -8.77 -20.14 -24.00
CA ARG A 362 -10.17 -19.83 -24.30
C ARG A 362 -10.29 -20.10 -25.78
N ALA A 363 -11.02 -21.16 -26.13
CA ALA A 363 -11.28 -21.49 -27.52
C ALA A 363 -11.80 -20.22 -28.18
N GLU A 364 -11.20 -19.86 -29.32
CA GLU A 364 -11.68 -18.71 -30.09
C GLU A 364 -13.18 -18.91 -30.33
N PRO A 365 -14.02 -17.87 -30.09
CA PRO A 365 -15.44 -18.00 -30.36
C PRO A 365 -15.59 -18.35 -31.84
N ALA A 366 -16.23 -19.48 -32.12
CA ALA A 366 -16.44 -19.95 -33.48
C ALA A 366 -17.08 -18.82 -34.32
N PRO A 367 -16.64 -18.62 -35.58
CA PRO A 367 -17.18 -17.55 -36.42
C PRO A 367 -18.69 -17.69 -36.51
N SER A 368 -19.40 -16.57 -36.27
CA SER A 368 -20.85 -16.52 -36.36
C SER A 368 -21.31 -17.01 -37.75
N PRO A 369 -22.37 -17.81 -37.86
CA PRO A 369 -22.88 -18.22 -39.15
C PRO A 369 -23.33 -17.00 -39.95
N GLU A 370 -23.05 -17.02 -41.26
CA GLU A 370 -23.54 -16.02 -42.20
C GLU A 370 -25.08 -16.01 -42.20
N PRO A 371 -25.73 -14.84 -42.36
CA PRO A 371 -27.18 -14.76 -42.33
C PRO A 371 -27.81 -15.46 -43.54
N GLU A 372 -28.71 -16.42 -43.29
CA GLU A 372 -29.55 -17.03 -44.33
C GLU A 372 -30.37 -15.95 -45.06
N GLU A 373 -30.40 -16.03 -46.39
CA GLU A 373 -31.26 -15.18 -47.22
C GLU A 373 -32.74 -15.48 -46.94
N ALA A 374 -33.48 -14.47 -46.46
CA ALA A 374 -34.93 -14.55 -46.35
C ALA A 374 -35.59 -14.44 -47.74
N PRO A 375 -36.64 -15.22 -48.04
CA PRO A 375 -37.24 -15.27 -49.37
C PRO A 375 -38.06 -14.01 -49.69
N GLU A 376 -38.13 -13.69 -50.99
CA GLU A 376 -38.86 -12.55 -51.53
C GLU A 376 -40.35 -12.54 -51.13
N ALA A 377 -40.83 -11.37 -50.69
CA ALA A 377 -42.25 -11.05 -50.60
C ALA A 377 -42.53 -9.83 -51.48
N ALA A 378 -43.54 -9.93 -52.35
CA ALA A 378 -43.80 -8.97 -53.41
C ALA A 378 -44.19 -7.58 -52.90
N THR A 379 -43.65 -6.54 -53.55
CA THR A 379 -44.13 -5.16 -53.40
C THR A 379 -45.16 -4.83 -54.48
N GLU A 380 -46.37 -4.48 -54.07
CA GLU A 380 -47.32 -3.77 -54.94
C GLU A 380 -46.93 -2.30 -55.12
N ASP A 381 -47.42 -1.69 -56.19
CA ASP A 381 -47.03 -0.39 -56.73
C ASP A 381 -47.82 0.79 -56.12
N GLU A 382 -47.27 1.99 -56.32
CA GLU A 382 -47.87 3.33 -56.45
C GLU A 382 -47.31 4.41 -55.52
N GLY A 383 -47.07 5.62 -56.08
CA GLY A 383 -47.25 6.86 -55.30
C GLY A 383 -46.11 7.90 -55.22
N SER A 384 -45.48 8.28 -56.34
CA SER A 384 -45.02 9.65 -56.67
C SER A 384 -44.94 10.73 -55.55
N ALA A 385 -43.75 11.31 -55.32
CA ALA A 385 -43.46 12.74 -55.61
C ALA A 385 -42.00 13.13 -55.25
N ALA A 386 -41.37 14.00 -56.05
CA ALA A 386 -40.01 14.49 -55.85
C ALA A 386 -39.98 16.02 -55.62
N VAL A 387 -39.02 16.52 -54.83
CA VAL A 387 -38.46 17.88 -54.96
C VAL A 387 -36.96 17.87 -54.60
N ALA A 388 -36.14 18.58 -55.38
CA ALA A 388 -34.71 18.81 -55.17
C ALA A 388 -34.47 19.99 -54.17
N ALA A 389 -33.27 20.52 -53.85
CA ALA A 389 -32.00 20.53 -54.56
C ALA A 389 -30.79 20.95 -53.68
N THR A 390 -29.61 20.42 -54.03
CA THR A 390 -28.28 21.10 -54.22
C THR A 390 -27.54 21.84 -53.09
N ALA A 391 -26.23 21.52 -53.00
CA ALA A 391 -25.13 22.28 -52.36
C ALA A 391 -24.62 23.44 -53.30
N PRO A 392 -23.43 24.11 -53.16
CA PRO A 392 -22.09 23.56 -52.80
C PRO A 392 -21.14 24.47 -51.95
N GLU A 393 -19.91 23.95 -51.78
CA GLU A 393 -18.54 24.54 -51.70
C GLU A 393 -18.37 26.10 -51.72
N ASP A 394 -17.33 26.71 -51.11
CA ASP A 394 -15.89 26.46 -51.37
C ASP A 394 -14.95 27.19 -50.34
N ALA A 395 -13.63 26.95 -50.43
CA ALA A 395 -12.55 27.66 -49.70
C ALA A 395 -12.03 28.90 -50.53
N PRO A 396 -10.88 29.61 -50.29
CA PRO A 396 -9.60 29.17 -49.69
C PRO A 396 -8.83 30.25 -48.85
N GLU A 397 -7.51 30.03 -48.71
CA GLU A 397 -6.49 30.75 -47.91
C GLU A 397 -6.18 32.20 -48.33
N THR A 398 -5.56 32.99 -47.44
CA THR A 398 -4.23 33.63 -47.66
C THR A 398 -3.75 34.42 -46.42
N ALA A 399 -2.47 34.79 -46.36
CA ALA A 399 -1.78 35.29 -45.17
C ALA A 399 -1.22 36.73 -45.30
N THR A 400 -0.61 37.20 -44.20
CA THR A 400 0.51 38.18 -44.06
C THR A 400 0.21 39.64 -43.62
N THR A 401 1.23 40.22 -42.96
CA THR A 401 1.57 41.65 -42.69
C THR A 401 0.85 42.45 -41.58
N ALA A 402 1.45 42.36 -40.39
CA ALA A 402 1.92 43.42 -39.47
C ALA A 402 1.58 44.94 -39.63
N ALA A 403 1.41 45.57 -38.45
CA ALA A 403 2.01 46.84 -37.96
C ALA A 403 1.14 48.12 -37.80
N SER A 404 1.35 48.75 -36.62
CA SER A 404 1.10 50.17 -36.20
C SER A 404 -0.35 50.70 -36.19
N GLU A 405 -0.75 51.71 -35.38
CA GLU A 405 -0.05 52.56 -34.40
C GLU A 405 -1.03 53.15 -33.35
N ALA A 406 -0.49 53.81 -32.31
CA ALA A 406 -1.25 54.50 -31.24
C ALA A 406 -1.14 56.05 -31.33
N PRO A 407 -1.84 56.79 -30.45
CA PRO A 407 -1.19 57.88 -29.69
C PRO A 407 -1.53 57.79 -28.17
N ALA A 408 -0.65 58.05 -27.19
CA ALA A 408 0.21 59.23 -26.90
C ALA A 408 -0.61 60.48 -26.49
N ALA A 409 -0.32 61.26 -25.44
CA ALA A 409 0.75 61.26 -24.41
C ALA A 409 0.13 61.65 -23.01
N GLU A 410 0.78 62.06 -21.89
CA GLU A 410 2.16 62.49 -21.57
C GLU A 410 2.48 62.26 -20.05
N GLY A 411 3.41 63.01 -19.42
CA GLY A 411 3.88 62.85 -18.01
C GLY A 411 3.49 63.99 -17.05
N PRO A 412 4.15 64.20 -15.86
CA PRO A 412 5.56 63.88 -15.56
C PRO A 412 5.87 63.21 -14.17
N SER A 413 7.17 63.12 -13.85
CA SER A 413 7.85 62.64 -12.62
C SER A 413 7.61 63.52 -11.36
N ASN A 414 8.02 63.19 -10.10
CA ASN A 414 9.08 62.30 -9.59
C ASN A 414 8.86 61.84 -8.11
N ASP A 415 9.71 60.92 -7.62
CA ASP A 415 10.07 60.60 -6.21
C ASP A 415 9.03 60.04 -5.21
N SER A 416 9.29 58.81 -4.70
CA SER A 416 9.41 58.42 -3.25
C SER A 416 9.06 56.94 -3.00
N GLU A 417 9.99 56.13 -2.47
CA GLU A 417 9.73 54.76 -2.01
C GLU A 417 9.03 54.70 -0.64
N PRO A 418 8.12 53.72 -0.40
CA PRO A 418 7.69 53.31 0.94
C PRO A 418 8.34 51.97 1.39
N PRO A 419 8.51 51.75 2.72
CA PRO A 419 9.27 50.61 3.26
C PRO A 419 8.47 49.29 3.34
N GLY A 420 9.19 48.17 3.35
CA GLY A 420 8.63 46.83 3.61
C GLY A 420 8.57 46.45 5.10
N PRO A 421 7.73 45.47 5.51
CA PRO A 421 7.51 45.15 6.92
C PRO A 421 8.45 44.08 7.50
N ASP A 422 9.13 44.48 8.57
CA ASP A 422 9.55 43.75 9.78
C ASP A 422 9.72 42.21 9.78
N ALA A 423 10.96 41.79 10.04
CA ALA A 423 11.30 40.47 10.56
C ALA A 423 11.54 40.53 12.08
N LEU A 424 11.00 39.57 12.84
CA LEU A 424 11.20 39.44 14.28
C LEU A 424 12.55 38.79 14.62
N PRO A 425 13.23 39.17 15.71
CA PRO A 425 14.58 38.71 16.02
C PRO A 425 14.63 37.32 16.67
N LEU A 426 15.67 36.56 16.35
CA LEU A 426 16.08 35.34 17.04
C LEU A 426 16.86 35.69 18.33
N PRO A 427 16.71 34.93 19.43
CA PRO A 427 17.53 35.11 20.63
C PRO A 427 18.93 34.50 20.48
N ASP A 428 19.92 35.23 21.00
CA ASP A 428 21.32 34.81 21.15
C ASP A 428 21.51 33.95 22.41
N LEU A 429 22.32 32.89 22.33
CA LEU A 429 22.73 32.06 23.44
C LEU A 429 24.19 31.60 23.25
N THR A 430 25.11 32.27 23.95
CA THR A 430 26.48 31.82 24.15
C THR A 430 26.61 31.03 25.48
N ALA A 431 27.57 30.09 25.51
CA ALA A 431 27.68 28.99 26.47
C ALA A 431 28.04 29.40 27.92
N PRO A 432 28.11 28.42 28.84
CA PRO A 432 29.46 27.94 29.18
C PRO A 432 29.62 26.41 29.29
N GLU A 433 30.89 25.99 29.26
CA GLU A 433 31.37 24.65 29.58
C GLU A 433 31.37 24.43 31.11
N ASP A 434 30.99 23.23 31.59
CA ASP A 434 31.89 22.41 32.43
C ASP A 434 31.38 20.97 32.67
N ALA A 435 32.29 20.10 33.09
CA ALA A 435 32.20 18.64 33.04
C ALA A 435 31.19 17.91 33.96
N ALA A 436 30.73 16.73 33.49
CA ALA A 436 30.67 15.50 34.29
C ALA A 436 30.77 14.26 33.38
N GLU A 437 31.72 13.38 33.66
CA GLU A 437 31.84 12.06 33.02
C GLU A 437 30.82 11.09 33.62
N ASP A 438 30.24 10.18 32.81
CA ASP A 438 30.00 8.83 33.30
C ASP A 438 29.95 7.80 32.16
N THR A 439 30.54 6.63 32.39
CA THR A 439 30.90 5.67 31.33
C THR A 439 30.30 4.29 31.59
N ILE A 440 29.27 3.91 30.83
CA ILE A 440 28.75 2.54 30.73
C ILE A 440 28.28 2.36 29.28
N GLY A 441 28.66 1.35 28.51
CA GLY A 441 29.47 0.17 28.81
C GLY A 441 29.07 -0.92 27.82
N SER A 442 29.75 -1.00 26.69
CA SER A 442 29.44 -1.97 25.63
C SER A 442 29.71 -3.40 26.10
N GLY A 443 28.65 -4.19 26.25
CA GLY A 443 28.74 -5.61 26.58
C GLY A 443 28.57 -6.47 25.33
N ASP A 444 29.65 -7.06 24.85
CA ASP A 444 29.60 -8.15 23.86
C ASP A 444 28.86 -9.36 24.46
N ALA A 445 27.98 -9.96 23.67
CA ALA A 445 27.32 -11.22 23.99
C ALA A 445 27.40 -12.17 22.80
N GLU A 446 28.49 -12.93 22.72
CA GLU A 446 28.59 -14.08 21.83
C GLU A 446 27.45 -15.07 22.11
N ARG A 447 26.64 -15.39 21.09
CA ARG A 447 25.80 -16.59 21.10
C ARG A 447 26.19 -17.50 19.94
N SER A 448 26.96 -18.53 20.27
CA SER A 448 27.11 -19.73 19.45
C SER A 448 26.03 -20.75 19.83
N GLY A 449 25.48 -21.45 18.83
CA GLY A 449 24.44 -22.47 19.01
C GLY A 449 23.70 -22.70 17.70
N GLY A 450 23.90 -23.87 17.10
CA GLY A 450 23.43 -24.14 15.73
C GLY A 450 21.91 -24.33 15.62
N ALA A 451 21.39 -24.01 14.43
CA ALA A 451 20.04 -24.35 14.00
C ALA A 451 20.12 -25.27 12.76
N GLU A 452 19.65 -26.51 12.88
CA GLU A 452 19.43 -27.40 11.74
C GLU A 452 17.93 -27.45 11.42
N GLY A 453 17.53 -26.73 10.37
CA GLY A 453 16.45 -27.07 9.43
C GLY A 453 14.96 -26.99 9.87
N PRO A 454 14.14 -26.19 9.15
CA PRO A 454 12.73 -26.48 8.90
C PRO A 454 12.54 -27.22 7.55
N GLY A 455 11.46 -27.99 7.43
CA GLY A 455 11.29 -28.97 6.35
C GLY A 455 10.76 -28.43 5.02
N THR A 456 11.30 -28.97 3.92
CA THR A 456 10.68 -29.09 2.58
C THR A 456 10.03 -27.83 2.01
N ALA A 457 10.85 -26.81 1.73
CA ALA A 457 10.62 -25.98 0.56
C ALA A 457 10.66 -26.84 -0.72
N TRP A 458 10.03 -26.37 -1.80
CA TRP A 458 10.33 -26.86 -3.15
C TRP A 458 11.80 -26.55 -3.45
N GLU A 459 12.63 -27.57 -3.64
CA GLU A 459 14.06 -27.38 -3.90
C GLU A 459 14.24 -26.65 -5.23
N LEU A 460 14.80 -25.43 -5.14
CA LEU A 460 15.32 -24.75 -6.32
C LEU A 460 16.43 -25.61 -6.95
N PRO A 461 16.60 -25.57 -8.28
CA PRO A 461 17.75 -26.20 -8.92
C PRO A 461 19.05 -25.74 -8.26
N GLU A 462 19.96 -26.67 -7.99
CA GLU A 462 21.28 -26.35 -7.41
C GLU A 462 21.95 -25.24 -8.24
N GLY A 463 22.20 -24.09 -7.60
CA GLY A 463 22.81 -22.92 -8.24
C GLY A 463 21.87 -21.77 -8.61
N HIS A 464 20.55 -21.85 -8.34
CA HIS A 464 19.67 -20.69 -8.53
C HIS A 464 20.02 -19.54 -7.54
N PRO A 465 20.18 -18.27 -8.00
CA PRO A 465 20.67 -17.16 -7.16
C PRO A 465 19.68 -16.62 -6.12
N GLY A 466 18.43 -17.12 -6.10
CA GLY A 466 17.36 -16.71 -5.18
C GLY A 466 16.73 -15.34 -5.51
N VAL A 467 15.41 -15.27 -5.45
CA VAL A 467 14.67 -14.03 -5.74
C VAL A 467 14.95 -12.97 -4.66
N PRO A 468 15.32 -11.72 -5.02
CA PRO A 468 15.40 -10.62 -4.07
C PRO A 468 14.06 -10.38 -3.37
N THR A 469 14.07 -10.20 -2.05
CA THR A 469 12.85 -10.08 -1.26
C THR A 469 12.62 -8.64 -0.76
N ALA A 470 11.38 -8.31 -0.37
CA ALA A 470 11.11 -7.04 0.31
C ALA A 470 11.87 -6.90 1.64
N GLU A 471 12.29 -8.02 2.25
CA GLU A 471 13.11 -8.05 3.47
C GLU A 471 14.58 -7.70 3.19
N ASP A 472 15.13 -8.08 2.03
CA ASP A 472 16.47 -7.66 1.62
C ASP A 472 16.54 -6.14 1.46
N TRP A 473 15.53 -5.55 0.80
CA TRP A 473 15.40 -4.09 0.68
C TRP A 473 15.20 -3.41 2.03
N ALA A 474 14.39 -3.98 2.91
CA ALA A 474 14.14 -3.46 4.25
C ALA A 474 15.41 -3.45 5.11
N ARG A 475 16.14 -4.57 5.12
CA ARG A 475 17.44 -4.72 5.80
C ARG A 475 18.46 -3.72 5.29
N ALA A 476 18.57 -3.55 3.97
CA ALA A 476 19.48 -2.59 3.34
C ALA A 476 19.13 -1.13 3.62
N ALA A 477 17.83 -0.81 3.76
CA ALA A 477 17.35 0.54 4.04
C ALA A 477 17.27 0.89 5.53
N GLY A 478 17.39 -0.09 6.44
CA GLY A 478 17.17 0.10 7.87
C GLY A 478 15.70 0.29 8.25
N THR A 479 14.78 -0.40 7.57
CA THR A 479 13.32 -0.35 7.84
C THR A 479 12.71 -1.77 7.83
N ILE A 480 11.37 -1.86 7.80
CA ILE A 480 10.56 -3.08 7.69
C ILE A 480 10.08 -3.29 6.24
N SER A 481 9.84 -4.54 5.85
CA SER A 481 9.36 -4.89 4.49
C SER A 481 8.03 -4.21 4.12
N TYR A 482 7.24 -3.76 5.10
CA TYR A 482 5.91 -3.22 4.87
C TYR A 482 6.00 -1.78 4.35
N GLU A 483 7.03 -1.04 4.75
CA GLU A 483 7.37 0.26 4.17
C GLU A 483 7.78 0.07 2.71
N VAL A 484 8.65 -0.90 2.41
CA VAL A 484 9.08 -1.22 1.03
C VAL A 484 7.87 -1.51 0.12
N LEU A 485 6.96 -2.40 0.56
CA LEU A 485 5.76 -2.76 -0.21
C LEU A 485 4.80 -1.58 -0.41
N THR A 486 4.59 -0.75 0.61
CA THR A 486 3.69 0.41 0.54
C THR A 486 4.31 1.65 -0.10
N SER A 487 5.63 1.68 -0.28
CA SER A 487 6.33 2.78 -0.97
C SER A 487 6.19 2.72 -2.49
N VAL A 488 5.88 1.55 -3.07
CA VAL A 488 5.70 1.38 -4.53
C VAL A 488 4.59 2.31 -5.03
N THR A 489 4.96 3.39 -5.72
CA THR A 489 4.03 4.49 -6.02
C THR A 489 3.14 4.16 -7.22
N ASN A 490 2.13 5.00 -7.48
CA ASN A 490 1.25 4.85 -8.65
C ASN A 490 1.96 5.07 -10.00
N ARG A 491 3.25 5.44 -10.00
CA ARG A 491 4.11 5.42 -11.21
C ARG A 491 4.44 4.00 -11.66
N VAL A 492 4.25 3.01 -10.80
CA VAL A 492 4.38 1.58 -11.12
C VAL A 492 2.97 0.98 -11.26
N PRO A 493 2.48 0.70 -12.49
CA PRO A 493 1.18 0.09 -12.70
C PRO A 493 1.07 -1.26 -12.00
N ARG A 494 -0.07 -1.49 -11.33
CA ARG A 494 -0.41 -2.81 -10.78
C ARG A 494 -0.96 -3.70 -11.89
N GLU A 495 -0.50 -4.94 -11.91
CA GLU A 495 -0.99 -5.99 -12.81
C GLU A 495 -1.42 -7.19 -11.95
N VAL A 496 -2.67 -7.65 -12.11
CA VAL A 496 -3.19 -8.77 -11.32
C VAL A 496 -2.91 -10.08 -12.03
N ARG A 497 -2.35 -11.05 -11.31
CA ARG A 497 -2.12 -12.43 -11.72
C ARG A 497 -3.02 -13.38 -10.91
#